data_AF-A0A963SR20-F1
#
_entry.id   AF-A0A963SR20-F1
#
_cell.length_a   1.000
_cell.length_b   1.000
_cell.length_c   1.000
_cell.angle_alpha   90.00
_cell.angle_beta   90.00
_cell.angle_gamma   90.00
#
_symmetry.space_group_name_H-M   'P 1'
#
loop_
_entity.id
_entity.type
_entity.pdbx_description
1 polymer ?
#
loop_
_entity_poly.entity_id
_entity_poly.type
_entity_poly.pdbx_seq_one_letter_code
_entity_poly.pdbx_strand_id
1 'polypeptide(L)' 'RGGIKTVLIPEENVKDLAEIPDNIKQGLEIIPVSHVDQVLERALVAELEPIEWSEADDLASQPAPHNVPDGAGQTAH' A
#
# COMPACT_ATOMS: atom_id res chain seq x y z
N ARG A 1 -17.65 8.94 -17.36
CA ARG A 1 -16.72 7.82 -17.67
C ARG A 1 -15.33 8.29 -17.25
N GLY A 2 -14.82 7.81 -16.11
CA GLY A 2 -13.69 8.41 -15.38
C GLY A 2 -12.29 8.22 -15.99
N GLY A 3 -12.17 7.94 -17.29
CA GLY A 3 -10.87 7.85 -17.97
C GLY A 3 -9.95 6.68 -17.56
N ILE A 4 -10.33 5.87 -16.57
CA ILE A 4 -9.56 4.70 -16.13
C ILE A 4 -9.67 3.61 -17.19
N LYS A 5 -8.52 3.22 -17.74
CA LYS A 5 -8.41 2.20 -18.78
C LYS A 5 -7.77 0.91 -18.29
N THR A 6 -6.92 0.98 -17.27
CA THR A 6 -6.12 -0.14 -16.79
C THR A 6 -6.38 -0.35 -15.30
N VAL A 7 -6.55 -1.62 -14.91
CA VAL A 7 -6.85 -2.04 -13.54
C VAL A 7 -5.92 -3.19 -13.17
N LEU A 8 -5.26 -3.07 -12.02
CA LEU A 8 -4.43 -4.12 -11.43
C LEU A 8 -5.27 -4.86 -10.39
N ILE A 9 -5.33 -6.19 -10.45
CA ILE A 9 -6.07 -7.00 -9.48
C ILE A 9 -5.17 -8.09 -8.87
N PRO A 10 -5.38 -8.49 -7.61
CA PRO A 10 -4.72 -9.68 -7.10
C PRO A 10 -5.08 -10.92 -7.92
N GLU A 11 -4.12 -11.80 -8.16
CA GLU A 11 -4.31 -13.03 -8.96
C GLU A 11 -5.44 -13.91 -8.41
N GLU A 12 -5.59 -13.96 -7.09
CA GLU A 12 -6.66 -14.73 -6.43
C GLU A 12 -8.08 -14.22 -6.76
N ASN A 13 -8.21 -12.94 -7.13
CA ASN A 13 -9.47 -12.30 -7.48
C ASN A 13 -9.85 -12.45 -8.96
N VAL A 14 -9.01 -13.08 -9.78
CA VAL A 14 -9.33 -13.34 -11.20
C VAL A 14 -10.62 -14.16 -11.35
N LYS A 15 -10.86 -15.09 -10.43
CA LYS A 15 -12.08 -15.90 -10.39
C LYS A 15 -13.35 -15.07 -10.22
N ASP A 16 -13.25 -13.94 -9.51
CA ASP A 16 -14.38 -13.05 -9.19
C ASP A 16 -14.77 -12.20 -10.42
N LEU A 17 -13.90 -12.13 -11.44
CA LEU A 17 -14.20 -11.42 -12.71
C LEU A 17 -15.37 -12.06 -13.49
N ALA A 18 -15.69 -13.32 -13.22
CA ALA A 18 -16.85 -13.98 -13.80
C ALA A 18 -18.17 -13.27 -13.40
N GLU A 19 -18.20 -12.64 -12.23
CA GLU A 19 -19.37 -11.92 -11.70
C GLU A 19 -19.48 -10.49 -12.24
N ILE A 20 -18.43 -9.96 -12.87
CA ILE A 20 -18.42 -8.61 -13.44
C ILE A 20 -19.06 -8.62 -14.83
N PRO A 21 -20.01 -7.71 -15.12
CA PRO A 21 -20.64 -7.57 -16.43
C PRO A 21 -19.64 -7.31 -17.57
N ASP A 22 -19.90 -7.89 -18.75
CA ASP A 22 -19.00 -7.79 -19.90
C ASP A 22 -18.82 -6.36 -20.41
N ASN A 23 -19.84 -5.52 -20.31
CA ASN A 23 -19.74 -4.10 -20.69
C ASN A 23 -18.72 -3.32 -19.85
N ILE A 24 -18.42 -3.79 -18.63
CA ILE A 24 -17.38 -3.22 -17.77
C ILE A 24 -16.01 -3.81 -18.14
N LYS A 25 -15.92 -5.15 -18.28
CA LYS A 25 -14.67 -5.84 -18.64
C LYS A 25 -14.12 -5.43 -20.00
N GLN A 26 -14.98 -5.27 -21.00
CA GLN A 26 -14.57 -4.87 -22.37
C GLN A 26 -13.98 -3.45 -22.44
N GLY A 27 -14.27 -2.60 -21.46
CA GLY A 27 -13.74 -1.25 -21.38
C GLY A 27 -12.45 -1.10 -20.58
N LEU A 28 -11.95 -2.19 -19.99
CA LEU A 28 -10.83 -2.18 -19.04
C LEU A 28 -9.79 -3.23 -19.43
N GLU A 29 -8.53 -2.82 -19.40
CA GLU A 29 -7.39 -3.72 -19.38
C GLU A 29 -7.18 -4.19 -17.93
N ILE A 30 -7.47 -5.47 -17.67
CA ILE A 30 -7.35 -6.06 -16.33
C ILE A 30 -6.07 -6.88 -16.27
N ILE A 31 -5.17 -6.52 -15.37
CA ILE A 31 -3.84 -7.13 -15.23
C ILE A 31 -3.77 -7.78 -13.84
N PRO A 32 -3.73 -9.13 -13.75
CA PRO A 32 -3.52 -9.80 -12.47
C PRO A 32 -2.08 -9.63 -11.99
N VAL A 33 -1.90 -9.49 -10.67
CA VAL A 33 -0.60 -9.37 -10.00
C VAL A 33 -0.56 -10.25 -8.75
N SER A 34 0.61 -10.81 -8.46
CA SER A 34 0.81 -11.71 -7.31
C SER A 34 1.59 -11.03 -6.17
N HIS A 35 2.36 -9.98 -6.48
CA HIS A 35 3.19 -9.23 -5.52
C HIS A 35 3.15 -7.73 -5.78
N VAL A 36 3.48 -6.94 -4.75
CA VAL A 36 3.48 -5.48 -4.81
C VAL A 36 4.50 -4.92 -5.81
N ASP A 37 5.62 -5.60 -6.04
CA ASP A 37 6.66 -5.15 -6.98
C ASP A 37 6.09 -4.99 -8.41
N GLN A 38 5.18 -5.89 -8.80
CA GLN A 38 4.51 -5.84 -10.11
C GLN A 38 3.55 -4.65 -10.23
N VAL A 39 2.98 -4.21 -9.11
CA VAL A 39 2.15 -3.00 -9.04
C VAL A 39 3.03 -1.77 -9.22
N LEU A 40 4.14 -1.70 -8.49
CA LEU A 40 5.07 -0.57 -8.54
C LEU A 40 5.65 -0.40 -9.95
N GLU A 41 6.06 -1.48 -10.60
CA GLU A 41 6.56 -1.48 -11.98
C GLU A 41 5.56 -0.87 -12.98
N ARG A 42 4.25 -1.11 -12.80
CA ARG A 42 3.21 -0.66 -13.74
C ARG A 42 2.61 0.69 -13.38
N ALA A 43 2.61 1.04 -12.10
CA ALA A 43 1.95 2.24 -11.59
C ALA A 43 2.89 3.46 -11.58
N LEU A 44 4.20 3.25 -11.45
CA LEU A 44 5.18 4.32 -11.40
C LEU A 44 5.60 4.74 -12.80
N VAL A 45 5.88 6.04 -12.96
CA VAL A 45 6.34 6.61 -14.23
C VAL A 45 7.83 6.30 -14.48
N ALA A 46 8.56 5.95 -13.42
CA ALA A 46 9.98 5.62 -13.47
C ALA A 46 10.29 4.50 -12.47
N GLU A 47 11.41 3.82 -12.67
CA GLU A 47 11.89 2.77 -11.77
C GLU A 47 12.29 3.34 -10.40
N LEU A 48 12.13 2.52 -9.36
CA LEU A 48 12.52 2.89 -8.01
C LEU A 48 14.03 2.78 -7.86
N GLU A 49 14.65 3.83 -7.32
CA GLU A 49 16.05 3.80 -6.91
C GLU A 49 16.13 3.61 -5.38
N PRO A 50 16.94 2.65 -4.90
CA PRO A 50 17.17 2.48 -3.48
C PRO A 50 17.77 3.75 -2.86
N ILE A 51 17.25 4.16 -1.70
CA ILE A 51 17.84 5.24 -0.91
C ILE A 51 18.71 4.65 0.21
N GLU A 52 19.84 5.31 0.47
CA GLU A 52 20.67 5.02 1.63
C GLU A 52 20.13 5.79 2.83
N TRP A 53 19.83 5.06 3.91
CA TRP A 53 19.34 5.66 5.15
C TRP A 53 20.52 6.12 6.00
N SER A 54 20.47 7.36 6.51
CA SER A 54 21.46 7.87 7.45
C SER A 54 21.02 7.64 8.90
N GLU A 55 21.98 7.61 9.82
CA GLU A 55 21.71 7.52 11.26
C GLU A 55 20.77 8.64 11.76
N ALA A 56 20.82 9.81 11.12
CA ALA A 56 19.93 10.92 11.41
C ALA A 56 18.47 10.63 11.00
N ASP A 57 18.25 9.91 9.90
CA ASP A 57 16.91 9.54 9.41
C ASP A 57 16.28 8.47 10.33
N ASP A 58 17.08 7.53 10.82
CA ASP A 58 16.67 6.54 11.81
C ASP A 58 16.27 7.21 13.13
N LEU A 59 17.06 8.17 13.61
CA LEU A 59 16.76 8.95 14.81
C LEU A 59 15.46 9.78 14.65
N ALA A 60 15.23 10.35 13.46
CA ALA A 60 14.04 11.13 13.16
C ALA A 60 12.77 10.28 13.02
N SER A 61 12.92 9.01 12.63
CA SER A 61 11.80 8.07 12.44
C SER A 61 11.36 7.40 13.74
N GLN A 62 12.13 7.55 14.82
CA GLN A 62 11.74 7.04 16.14
C GLN A 62 10.56 7.86 16.70
N PRO A 63 9.50 7.19 17.19
CA PRO A 63 8.43 7.89 17.87
C PRO A 63 9.02 8.63 19.07
N ALA A 64 8.62 9.90 19.24
CA ALA A 64 9.05 10.69 20.39
C ALA A 64 8.82 9.90 21.68
N PRO A 65 9.79 9.90 22.62
CA PRO A 65 9.63 9.17 23.88
C PRO A 65 8.34 9.67 24.52
N HIS A 66 7.39 8.76 24.70
CA HIS A 66 6.22 9.02 25.51
C HIS A 66 6.75 9.27 26.91
N ASN A 67 6.84 10.54 27.29
CA ASN A 67 7.27 10.95 28.62
C ASN A 67 6.15 10.56 29.58
N VAL A 68 6.06 9.28 29.95
CA VAL A 68 5.25 8.83 31.08
C VAL A 68 5.93 9.40 32.31
N PRO A 69 5.35 10.38 33.02
CA PRO A 69 5.90 10.75 34.31
C PRO A 69 5.65 9.57 35.26
N ASP A 70 6.72 8.86 35.59
CA ASP A 70 6.77 7.95 36.73
C ASP A 70 6.59 8.82 37.99
N GLY A 71 5.36 8.87 38.51
CA GLY A 71 5.01 9.85 39.53
C GLY A 71 3.60 9.70 40.08
N ALA A 72 3.46 8.78 41.03
CA ALA A 72 2.50 8.80 42.15
C ALA A 72 0.99 8.81 41.83
N GLY A 73 0.38 7.63 41.97
CA GLY A 73 -1.06 7.50 42.15
C GLY A 73 -1.41 6.16 42.80
N GLN A 74 -1.32 6.09 44.13
CA GLN A 74 -2.01 5.05 44.90
C GLN A 74 -3.51 5.16 44.60
N THR A 75 -4.13 4.09 44.12
CA THR A 75 -5.58 3.91 44.28
C THR A 75 -5.85 2.51 44.79
N ALA A 76 -5.97 2.41 46.11
CA ALA A 76 -6.81 1.39 46.71
C ALA A 76 -8.27 1.68 46.33
N HIS A 77 -8.99 0.68 45.83
CA HIS A 77 -10.37 0.32 46.20
C HIS A 77 -10.78 -0.96 45.45
#